data_AF-A0A2W6YUH7-F1
#
_entry.id   AF-A0A2W6YUH7-F1
#
_cell.length_a   1.000
_cell.length_b   1.000
_cell.length_c   1.000
_cell.angle_alpha   90.00
_cell.angle_beta   90.00
_cell.angle_gamma   90.00
#
_symmetry.space_group_name_H-M   'P 1'
#
loop_
_entity.id
_entity.type
_entity.pdbx_description
1 polymer ?
#
loop_
_entity_poly.entity_id
_entity_poly.type
_entity_poly.pdbx_seq_one_letter_code
_entity_poly.pdbx_strand_id
1 'polypeptide(L)'
;MKNLNRTQRSVPASLAHQHNLAQRMEELESRRKQVDDLWNKLEAADAELTNQKQAAEKASAKAIKHKQENENLLQRLMNAIKSRNSMRGRLGNMTMQRNRAIRQVEKLTGQNREVMEQLKLTTDKLGEVYQQVGALQTEYDQDMTELAQAYQAVSLEQRVALPERLRTLLEQLEQEYTGVES
;
A
#
# COMPACT_ATOMS: atom_id res chain seq x y z
N MET A 1 -82.06 -95.28 41.47
CA MET A 1 -81.00 -95.41 40.45
C MET A 1 -81.60 -95.10 39.09
N LYS A 2 -80.85 -94.40 38.24
CA LYS A 2 -81.02 -94.36 36.77
C LYS A 2 -82.25 -93.55 36.30
N ASN A 3 -82.19 -92.58 35.39
CA ASN A 3 -81.17 -92.26 34.40
C ASN A 3 -81.24 -90.77 34.04
N LEU A 4 -80.05 -90.20 33.84
CA LEU A 4 -79.78 -88.94 33.17
C LEU A 4 -80.49 -88.91 31.80
N ASN A 5 -81.51 -88.06 31.61
CA ASN A 5 -81.89 -87.64 30.26
C ASN A 5 -81.24 -86.31 29.94
N ARG A 6 -79.93 -86.44 29.70
CA ARG A 6 -79.11 -85.50 28.95
C ARG A 6 -79.60 -85.58 27.50
N THR A 7 -80.75 -84.97 27.20
CA THR A 7 -81.22 -84.83 25.82
C THR A 7 -80.27 -83.86 25.14
N GLN A 8 -79.23 -84.42 24.51
CA GLN A 8 -78.46 -83.75 23.48
C GLN A 8 -79.47 -83.15 22.52
N ARG A 9 -79.71 -81.83 22.61
CA ARG A 9 -80.24 -81.06 21.49
C ARG A 9 -79.16 -81.14 20.41
N SER A 10 -79.21 -82.20 19.60
CA SER A 10 -78.48 -82.24 18.35
C SER A 10 -79.06 -81.14 17.47
N VAL A 11 -78.30 -80.07 17.32
CA VAL A 11 -78.57 -79.09 16.27
C VAL A 11 -78.56 -79.88 14.94
N PRO A 12 -79.59 -79.76 14.09
CA PRO A 12 -79.61 -80.43 12.80
C PRO A 12 -78.34 -80.08 12.01
N ALA A 13 -77.65 -81.08 11.46
CA ALA A 13 -76.37 -80.90 10.77
C ALA A 13 -76.44 -79.86 9.62
N SER A 14 -77.63 -79.64 9.04
CA SER A 14 -77.87 -78.61 8.00
C SER A 14 -77.82 -77.17 8.55
N LEU A 15 -78.29 -76.92 9.77
CA LEU A 15 -78.27 -75.59 10.40
C LEU A 15 -76.86 -75.21 10.89
N ALA A 16 -76.11 -76.18 11.40
CA ALA A 16 -74.70 -75.98 11.77
C ALA A 16 -73.82 -75.69 10.54
N HIS A 17 -74.12 -76.33 9.40
CA HIS A 17 -73.41 -76.09 8.14
C HIS A 17 -73.71 -74.69 7.56
N GLN A 18 -74.97 -74.25 7.58
CA GLN A 18 -75.36 -72.91 7.14
C GLN A 18 -74.74 -71.80 7.99
N HIS A 19 -74.71 -71.97 9.32
CA HIS A 19 -74.07 -71.01 10.23
C HIS A 19 -72.55 -70.90 9.99
N ASN A 20 -71.86 -72.03 9.82
CA ASN A 20 -70.42 -72.05 9.51
C ASN A 20 -70.11 -71.41 8.14
N LEU A 21 -71.02 -71.54 7.17
CA LEU A 21 -70.85 -70.94 5.85
C LEU A 21 -71.05 -69.42 5.90
N ALA A 22 -72.05 -68.93 6.65
CA ALA A 22 -72.26 -67.51 6.90
C ALA A 22 -71.06 -66.86 7.62
N GLN A 23 -70.53 -67.49 8.67
CA GLN A 23 -69.33 -67.01 9.37
C GLN A 23 -68.11 -66.91 8.46
N ARG A 24 -67.91 -67.90 7.56
CA ARG A 24 -66.83 -67.84 6.56
C ARG A 24 -67.02 -66.72 5.53
N MET A 25 -68.26 -66.43 5.12
CA MET A 25 -68.51 -65.31 4.22
C MET A 25 -68.24 -63.96 4.90
N GLU A 26 -68.65 -63.80 6.16
CA GLU A 26 -68.35 -62.59 6.94
C GLU A 26 -66.83 -62.41 7.17
N GLU A 27 -66.11 -63.51 7.44
CA GLU A 27 -64.66 -63.50 7.55
C GLU A 27 -63.99 -63.12 6.22
N LEU A 28 -64.45 -63.65 5.09
CA LEU A 28 -63.93 -63.29 3.76
C LEU A 28 -64.22 -61.83 3.41
N GLU A 29 -65.40 -61.31 3.75
CA GLU A 29 -65.74 -59.90 3.54
C GLU A 29 -64.89 -58.97 4.42
N SER A 30 -64.67 -59.32 5.69
CA SER A 30 -63.79 -58.55 6.57
C SER A 30 -62.34 -58.55 6.07
N ARG A 31 -61.83 -59.71 5.60
CA ARG A 31 -60.49 -59.81 4.99
C ARG A 31 -60.39 -59.00 3.71
N ARG A 32 -61.42 -59.01 2.86
CA ARG A 32 -61.46 -58.18 1.64
C ARG A 32 -61.37 -56.70 1.99
N LYS A 33 -62.17 -56.23 2.95
CA LYS A 33 -62.10 -54.83 3.43
C LYS A 33 -60.72 -54.48 3.99
N GLN A 34 -60.11 -55.39 4.75
CA GLN A 34 -58.74 -55.19 5.25
C GLN A 34 -57.71 -55.08 4.12
N VAL A 35 -57.82 -55.91 3.08
CA VAL A 35 -56.94 -55.83 1.91
C VAL A 35 -57.13 -54.51 1.17
N ASP A 36 -58.37 -54.08 0.94
CA ASP A 36 -58.68 -52.80 0.30
C ASP A 36 -58.12 -51.61 1.13
N ASP A 37 -58.27 -51.65 2.45
CA ASP A 37 -57.71 -50.63 3.35
C ASP A 37 -56.17 -50.60 3.34
N LEU A 38 -55.53 -51.77 3.32
CA LEU A 38 -54.07 -51.87 3.23
C LEU A 38 -53.56 -51.38 1.88
N TRP A 39 -54.28 -51.67 0.80
CA TRP A 39 -53.95 -51.20 -0.54
C TRP A 39 -54.02 -49.67 -0.62
N ASN A 40 -55.10 -49.07 -0.11
CA ASN A 40 -55.25 -47.62 -0.05
C ASN A 40 -54.14 -46.95 0.80
N LYS A 41 -53.75 -47.59 1.92
CA LYS A 41 -52.62 -47.10 2.74
C LYS A 41 -51.29 -47.19 2.02
N LEU A 42 -51.08 -48.26 1.25
CA LEU A 42 -49.87 -48.45 0.46
C LEU A 42 -49.77 -47.38 -0.64
N GLU A 43 -50.85 -47.14 -1.38
CA GLU A 43 -50.91 -46.07 -2.39
C GLU A 43 -50.66 -44.68 -1.78
N ALA A 44 -51.24 -44.40 -0.62
CA ALA A 44 -51.00 -43.13 0.10
C ALA A 44 -49.53 -43.00 0.55
N ALA A 45 -48.92 -44.08 1.05
CA ALA A 45 -47.52 -44.09 1.46
C ALA A 45 -46.58 -43.91 0.25
N ASP A 46 -46.88 -44.50 -0.90
CA ASP A 46 -46.11 -44.31 -2.14
C ASP A 46 -46.22 -42.87 -2.66
N ALA A 47 -47.41 -42.28 -2.61
CA ALA A 47 -47.61 -40.87 -2.93
C ALA A 47 -46.84 -39.94 -1.97
N GLU A 48 -46.81 -40.25 -0.68
CA GLU A 48 -46.04 -39.48 0.30
C GLU A 48 -44.52 -39.62 0.05
N LEU A 49 -44.05 -40.85 -0.18
CA LEU A 49 -42.63 -41.13 -0.44
C LEU A 49 -42.14 -40.42 -1.71
N THR A 50 -42.95 -40.37 -2.77
CA THR A 50 -42.60 -39.64 -3.99
C THR A 50 -42.53 -38.13 -3.76
N ASN A 51 -43.47 -37.57 -3.01
CA ASN A 51 -43.43 -36.16 -2.61
C ASN A 51 -42.20 -35.82 -1.75
N GLN A 52 -41.87 -36.68 -0.77
CA GLN A 52 -40.69 -36.52 0.07
C GLN A 52 -39.39 -36.60 -0.75
N LYS A 53 -39.28 -37.53 -1.70
CA LYS A 53 -38.14 -37.63 -2.62
C LYS A 53 -37.96 -36.36 -3.44
N GLN A 54 -39.03 -35.85 -4.06
CA GLN A 54 -38.96 -34.61 -4.83
C GLN A 54 -38.58 -33.40 -3.97
N ALA A 55 -39.08 -33.32 -2.74
CA ALA A 55 -38.73 -32.26 -1.80
C ALA A 55 -37.24 -32.34 -1.41
N ALA A 56 -36.73 -33.54 -1.12
CA ALA A 56 -35.33 -33.78 -0.78
C ALA A 56 -34.39 -33.44 -1.95
N GLU A 57 -34.74 -33.80 -3.19
CA GLU A 57 -33.98 -33.45 -4.40
C GLU A 57 -33.90 -31.93 -4.60
N LYS A 58 -35.03 -31.23 -4.47
CA LYS A 58 -35.07 -29.76 -4.55
C LYS A 58 -34.24 -29.09 -3.46
N ALA A 59 -34.30 -29.61 -2.22
CA ALA A 59 -33.50 -29.10 -1.11
C ALA A 59 -32.00 -29.33 -1.34
N SER A 60 -31.62 -30.52 -1.81
CA SER A 60 -30.24 -30.87 -2.15
C SER A 60 -29.68 -29.98 -3.25
N ALA A 61 -30.43 -29.77 -4.34
CA ALA A 61 -30.02 -28.90 -5.43
C ALA A 61 -29.79 -27.44 -4.97
N LYS A 62 -30.66 -26.92 -4.09
CA LYS A 62 -30.48 -25.58 -3.48
C LYS A 62 -29.23 -25.53 -2.59
N ALA A 63 -29.00 -26.56 -1.78
CA ALA A 63 -27.83 -26.63 -0.91
C ALA A 63 -26.52 -26.66 -1.71
N ILE A 64 -26.47 -27.43 -2.81
CA ILE A 64 -25.32 -27.47 -3.72
C ILE A 64 -25.08 -26.10 -4.35
N LYS A 65 -26.12 -25.42 -4.83
CA LYS A 65 -26.01 -24.08 -5.40
C LYS A 65 -25.44 -23.08 -4.39
N HIS A 66 -26.00 -23.05 -3.18
CA HIS A 66 -25.49 -22.16 -2.12
C HIS A 66 -24.06 -22.49 -1.71
N LYS A 67 -23.68 -23.77 -1.69
CA LYS A 67 -22.29 -24.18 -1.44
C LYS A 67 -21.35 -23.59 -2.51
N GLN A 68 -21.70 -23.71 -3.78
CA GLN A 68 -20.90 -23.14 -4.88
C GLN A 68 -20.83 -21.61 -4.83
N GLU A 69 -21.93 -20.93 -4.50
CA GLU A 69 -21.96 -19.47 -4.30
C GLU A 69 -21.02 -19.05 -3.15
N ASN A 70 -21.05 -19.79 -2.04
CA ASN A 70 -20.19 -19.54 -0.88
C ASN A 70 -18.71 -19.79 -1.20
N GLU A 71 -18.38 -20.88 -1.92
CA GLU A 71 -17.01 -21.16 -2.37
C GLU A 71 -16.48 -20.04 -3.28
N ASN A 72 -17.30 -19.56 -4.21
CA ASN A 72 -16.95 -18.42 -5.07
C ASN A 72 -16.74 -17.14 -4.27
N LEU A 73 -17.57 -16.87 -3.27
CA LEU A 73 -17.43 -15.71 -2.39
C LEU A 73 -16.14 -15.79 -1.57
N LEU A 74 -15.84 -16.95 -0.98
CA LEU A 74 -14.61 -17.18 -0.23
C LEU A 74 -13.37 -16.98 -1.10
N GLN A 75 -13.39 -17.46 -2.33
CA GLN A 75 -12.29 -17.26 -3.27
C GLN A 75 -12.08 -15.78 -3.61
N ARG A 76 -13.18 -15.03 -3.84
CA ARG A 76 -13.12 -13.57 -4.05
C ARG A 76 -12.55 -12.84 -2.83
N LEU A 77 -12.97 -13.22 -1.62
CA LEU A 77 -12.45 -12.64 -0.38
C LEU A 77 -10.96 -12.93 -0.19
N MET A 78 -10.51 -14.17 -0.45
CA MET A 78 -9.08 -14.50 -0.40
C MET A 78 -8.26 -13.67 -1.38
N ASN A 79 -8.75 -13.49 -2.60
CA ASN A 79 -8.08 -12.66 -3.61
C ASN A 79 -8.04 -11.19 -3.18
N ALA A 80 -9.11 -10.67 -2.59
CA ALA A 80 -9.15 -9.31 -2.04
C ALA A 80 -8.15 -9.12 -0.89
N ILE A 81 -8.03 -10.11 0.01
CA ILE A 81 -7.04 -10.09 1.10
C ILE A 81 -5.61 -10.10 0.55
N LYS A 82 -5.32 -10.97 -0.43
CA LYS A 82 -4.00 -11.02 -1.10
C LYS A 82 -3.66 -9.68 -1.76
N SER A 83 -4.60 -9.10 -2.50
CA SER A 83 -4.46 -7.80 -3.13
C SER A 83 -4.18 -6.69 -2.10
N ARG A 84 -4.97 -6.63 -1.02
CA ARG A 84 -4.77 -5.68 0.09
C ARG A 84 -3.38 -5.81 0.73
N ASN A 85 -2.92 -7.03 0.99
CA ASN A 85 -1.60 -7.26 1.59
C ASN A 85 -0.47 -6.82 0.65
N SER A 86 -0.60 -7.07 -0.66
CA SER A 86 0.34 -6.57 -1.66
C SER A 86 0.40 -5.04 -1.68
N MET A 87 -0.76 -4.37 -1.69
CA MET A 87 -0.84 -2.91 -1.63
C MET A 87 -0.23 -2.35 -0.34
N ARG A 88 -0.49 -2.99 0.80
CA ARG A 88 0.12 -2.62 2.08
C ARG A 88 1.65 -2.72 2.03
N GLY A 89 2.20 -3.77 1.42
CA GLY A 89 3.64 -3.91 1.21
C GLY A 89 4.22 -2.80 0.33
N ARG A 90 3.55 -2.48 -0.78
CA ARG A 90 3.95 -1.37 -1.68
C ARG A 90 3.91 -0.02 -0.96
N LEU A 91 2.87 0.27 -0.19
CA LEU A 91 2.76 1.49 0.61
C LEU A 91 3.86 1.59 1.67
N GLY A 92 4.22 0.47 2.31
CA GLY A 92 5.36 0.40 3.23
C GLY A 92 6.67 0.77 2.53
N ASN A 93 6.92 0.20 1.36
CA ASN A 93 8.10 0.52 0.55
C ASN A 93 8.14 2.00 0.12
N MET A 94 7.01 2.54 -0.36
CA MET A 94 6.90 3.96 -0.72
C MET A 94 7.17 4.88 0.48
N THR A 95 6.66 4.51 1.65
CA THR A 95 6.88 5.26 2.90
C THR A 95 8.37 5.27 3.27
N MET A 96 9.03 4.11 3.18
CA MET A 96 10.48 4.03 3.42
C MET A 96 11.28 4.85 2.42
N GLN A 97 10.93 4.81 1.13
CA GLN A 97 11.59 5.61 0.09
C GLN A 97 11.40 7.11 0.34
N ARG A 98 10.17 7.54 0.66
CA ARG A 98 9.87 8.93 1.05
C ARG A 98 10.72 9.38 2.22
N ASN A 99 10.83 8.57 3.28
CA ASN A 99 11.62 8.91 4.46
C ASN A 99 13.13 8.95 4.17
N ARG A 100 13.63 8.15 3.21
CA ARG A 100 15.03 8.26 2.74
C ARG A 100 15.25 9.56 1.97
N ALA A 101 14.34 9.91 1.07
CA ALA A 101 14.41 11.15 0.29
C ALA A 101 14.38 12.39 1.19
N ILE A 102 13.51 12.42 2.21
CA ILE A 102 13.43 13.53 3.18
C ILE A 102 14.79 13.72 3.88
N ARG A 103 15.37 12.64 4.42
CA ARG A 103 16.69 12.72 5.08
C ARG A 103 17.80 13.18 4.15
N GLN A 104 17.74 12.79 2.87
CA GLN A 104 18.70 13.26 1.88
C GLN A 104 18.55 14.76 1.61
N VAL A 105 17.32 15.26 1.51
CA VAL A 105 17.04 16.70 1.35
C VAL A 105 17.52 17.48 2.57
N GLU A 106 17.26 17.00 3.78
CA GLU A 106 17.74 17.62 5.02
C GLU A 106 19.27 17.70 5.04
N LYS A 107 19.96 16.60 4.69
CA LYS A 107 21.43 16.58 4.59
C LYS A 107 21.95 17.59 3.58
N LEU A 108 21.40 17.59 2.36
CA LEU A 108 21.81 18.52 1.30
C LEU A 108 21.52 19.98 1.68
N THR A 109 20.42 20.23 2.38
CA THR A 109 20.07 21.57 2.87
C THR A 109 21.09 22.05 3.92
N GLY A 110 21.52 21.17 4.83
CA GLY A 110 22.59 21.48 5.78
C GLY A 110 23.90 21.81 5.08
N GLN A 111 24.33 20.95 4.14
CA GLN A 111 25.55 21.17 3.36
C GLN A 111 25.50 22.48 2.56
N ASN A 112 24.36 22.81 1.96
CA ASN A 112 24.20 24.08 1.24
C ASN A 112 24.34 25.29 2.15
N ARG A 113 23.88 25.22 3.41
CA ARG A 113 24.09 26.31 4.38
C ARG A 113 25.57 26.47 4.72
N GLU A 114 26.25 25.38 5.02
CA GLU A 114 27.69 25.39 5.31
C GLU A 114 28.49 25.99 4.15
N VAL A 115 28.19 25.59 2.91
CA VAL A 115 28.84 26.14 1.72
C VAL A 115 28.53 27.62 1.53
N MET A 116 27.29 28.07 1.78
CA MET A 116 26.96 29.50 1.71
C MET A 116 27.69 30.33 2.76
N GLU A 117 27.83 29.81 3.99
CA GLU A 117 28.59 30.46 5.05
C GLU A 117 30.07 30.57 4.68
N GLN A 118 30.67 29.49 4.15
CA GLN A 118 32.04 29.51 3.66
C GLN A 118 32.22 30.50 2.50
N LEU A 119 31.30 30.53 1.54
CA LEU A 119 31.34 31.47 0.42
C LEU A 119 31.24 32.92 0.87
N LYS A 120 30.41 33.19 1.89
CA LYS A 120 30.33 34.52 2.49
C LYS A 120 31.68 34.93 3.09
N LEU A 121 32.27 34.06 3.92
CA LEU A 121 33.57 34.32 4.54
C LEU A 121 34.69 34.53 3.51
N THR A 122 34.70 33.78 2.41
CA THR A 122 35.71 33.97 1.36
C THR A 122 35.49 35.27 0.58
N THR A 123 34.23 35.66 0.36
CA THR A 123 33.88 36.92 -0.29
C THR A 123 34.27 38.12 0.58
N ASP A 124 34.01 38.05 1.89
CA ASP A 124 34.40 39.09 2.84
C ASP A 124 35.93 39.28 2.86
N LYS A 125 36.69 38.18 2.96
CA LYS A 125 38.15 38.19 2.87
C LYS A 125 38.67 38.74 1.55
N LEU A 126 38.02 38.40 0.44
CA LEU A 126 38.39 38.93 -0.86
C LEU A 126 38.19 40.46 -0.91
N GLY A 127 37.12 40.97 -0.31
CA GLY A 127 36.89 42.40 -0.12
C GLY A 127 37.99 43.08 0.69
N GLU A 128 38.42 42.47 1.80
CA GLU A 128 39.55 42.97 2.61
C GLU A 128 40.85 43.05 1.80
N VAL A 129 41.16 42.02 1.02
CA VAL A 129 42.34 42.01 0.14
C VAL A 129 42.27 43.12 -0.91
N TYR A 130 41.11 43.34 -1.53
CA TYR A 130 40.96 44.45 -2.48
C TYR A 130 41.19 45.81 -1.83
N GLN A 131 40.72 46.02 -0.60
CA GLN A 131 40.98 47.26 0.15
C GLN A 131 42.47 47.43 0.47
N GLN A 132 43.16 46.35 0.87
CA GLN A 132 44.59 46.37 1.15
C GLN A 132 45.41 46.69 -0.11
N VAL A 133 45.07 46.07 -1.24
CA VAL A 133 45.73 46.36 -2.53
C VAL A 133 45.49 47.82 -2.94
N GLY A 134 44.27 48.33 -2.79
CA GLY A 134 43.97 49.73 -3.07
C GLY A 134 44.76 50.69 -2.18
N ALA A 135 44.88 50.39 -0.88
CA ALA A 135 45.66 51.18 0.06
C ALA A 135 47.15 51.19 -0.31
N LEU A 136 47.73 50.02 -0.61
CA LEU A 136 49.12 49.89 -1.06
C LEU A 136 49.38 50.62 -2.38
N GLN A 137 48.42 50.62 -3.31
CA GLN A 137 48.53 51.39 -4.55
C GLN A 137 48.57 52.89 -4.26
N THR A 138 47.69 53.40 -3.40
CA THR A 138 47.74 54.81 -3.01
C THR A 138 49.01 55.19 -2.28
N GLU A 139 49.53 54.33 -1.39
CA GLU A 139 50.82 54.56 -0.71
C GLU A 139 51.98 54.58 -1.71
N TYR A 140 52.00 53.62 -2.63
CA TYR A 140 52.97 53.59 -3.72
C TYR A 140 52.91 54.87 -4.57
N ASP A 141 51.73 55.29 -5.02
CA ASP A 141 51.56 56.49 -5.83
C ASP A 141 52.03 57.75 -5.07
N GLN A 142 51.79 57.80 -3.75
CA GLN A 142 52.28 58.88 -2.88
C GLN A 142 53.81 58.88 -2.80
N ASP A 143 54.43 57.75 -2.49
CA ASP A 143 55.89 57.60 -2.41
C ASP A 143 56.56 58.00 -3.73
N MET A 144 56.00 57.55 -4.86
CA MET A 144 56.52 57.90 -6.19
C MET A 144 56.38 59.39 -6.49
N THR A 145 55.27 60.01 -6.08
CA THR A 145 55.05 61.46 -6.22
C THR A 145 56.02 62.26 -5.35
N GLU A 146 56.23 61.85 -4.09
CA GLU A 146 57.19 62.49 -3.18
C GLU A 146 58.63 62.40 -3.71
N LEU A 147 59.02 61.23 -4.23
CA LEU A 147 60.33 61.04 -4.85
C LEU A 147 60.53 61.94 -6.08
N ALA A 148 59.51 62.03 -6.93
CA ALA A 148 59.52 62.90 -8.11
C ALA A 148 59.66 64.38 -7.74
N GLN A 149 58.91 64.85 -6.73
CA GLN A 149 59.02 66.21 -6.20
C GLN A 149 60.38 66.49 -5.54
N ALA A 150 60.91 65.53 -4.78
CA ALA A 150 62.22 65.65 -4.16
C ALA A 150 63.32 65.78 -5.23
N TYR A 151 63.25 64.98 -6.30
CA TYR A 151 64.15 65.11 -7.43
C TYR A 151 63.97 66.46 -8.15
N GLN A 152 62.73 66.93 -8.31
CA GLN A 152 62.42 68.23 -8.91
C GLN A 152 63.12 69.39 -8.16
N ALA A 153 63.23 69.29 -6.83
CA ALA A 153 63.89 70.29 -6.00
C ALA A 153 65.44 70.25 -6.08
N VAL A 154 66.05 69.21 -6.65
CA VAL A 154 67.51 69.10 -6.80
C VAL A 154 68.00 70.04 -7.90
N SER A 155 69.11 70.74 -7.65
CA SER A 155 69.69 71.69 -8.62
C SER A 155 70.21 70.98 -9.88
N LEU A 156 70.18 71.66 -11.03
CA LEU A 156 70.63 71.10 -12.31
C LEU A 156 72.07 70.56 -12.25
N GLU A 157 72.98 71.28 -11.58
CA GLU A 157 74.38 70.85 -11.42
C GLU A 157 74.49 69.51 -10.68
N GLN A 158 73.69 69.32 -9.62
CA GLN A 158 73.65 68.08 -8.86
C GLN A 158 73.01 66.94 -9.67
N ARG A 159 72.00 67.24 -10.49
CA ARG A 159 71.39 66.24 -11.38
C ARG A 159 72.34 65.76 -12.47
N VAL A 160 73.17 66.65 -13.05
CA VAL A 160 74.18 66.27 -14.05
C VAL A 160 75.29 65.39 -13.43
N ALA A 161 75.57 65.55 -12.13
CA ALA A 161 76.54 64.74 -11.42
C ALA A 161 76.05 63.30 -11.10
N LEU A 162 74.76 63.00 -11.30
CA LEU A 162 74.24 61.65 -11.09
C LEU A 162 74.68 60.69 -12.20
N PRO A 163 74.86 59.39 -11.89
CA PRO A 163 75.06 58.37 -12.91
C PRO A 163 73.92 58.40 -13.92
N GLU A 164 74.25 58.35 -15.22
CA GLU A 164 73.32 58.55 -16.34
C GLU A 164 72.05 57.70 -16.21
N ARG A 165 72.19 56.41 -15.86
CA ARG A 165 71.07 55.49 -15.68
C ARG A 165 70.13 55.89 -14.54
N LEU A 166 70.66 56.42 -13.44
CA LEU A 166 69.88 56.92 -12.31
C LEU A 166 69.16 58.21 -12.67
N ARG A 167 69.86 59.11 -13.37
CA ARG A 167 69.28 60.37 -13.86
C ARG A 167 68.08 60.11 -14.77
N THR A 168 68.21 59.26 -15.78
CA THR A 168 67.13 58.95 -16.73
C THR A 168 65.91 58.33 -16.06
N LEU A 169 66.10 57.45 -15.07
CA LEU A 169 64.98 56.88 -14.31
C LEU A 169 64.23 57.95 -13.49
N LEU A 170 64.97 58.88 -12.86
CA LEU A 170 64.37 59.94 -12.07
C LEU A 170 63.68 61.02 -12.95
N GLU A 171 64.23 61.32 -14.13
CA GLU A 171 63.59 62.18 -15.13
C GLU A 171 62.27 61.57 -15.64
N GLN A 172 62.23 60.26 -15.90
CA GLN A 172 61.00 59.55 -16.28
C GLN A 172 59.95 59.60 -15.16
N LEU A 173 60.37 59.38 -13.91
CA LEU A 173 59.48 59.48 -12.75
C LEU A 173 58.95 60.90 -12.52
N GLU A 174 59.79 61.92 -12.70
CA GLU A 174 59.36 63.32 -12.66
C GLU A 174 58.25 63.57 -13.69
N GLN A 175 58.43 63.11 -14.93
CA GLN A 175 57.44 63.27 -15.99
C GLN A 175 56.13 62.52 -15.69
N GLU A 176 56.21 61.26 -15.26
CA GLU A 176 55.05 60.41 -15.00
C GLU A 176 54.20 60.90 -13.81
N TYR A 177 54.82 61.43 -12.74
CA TYR A 177 54.11 61.74 -11.49
C TYR A 177 53.93 63.24 -11.19
N THR A 178 54.64 64.14 -11.88
CA THR A 178 54.42 65.59 -11.73
C THR A 178 53.78 66.25 -12.96
N GLY A 179 53.76 65.55 -14.10
CA GLY A 179 53.18 66.07 -15.35
C GLY A 179 53.94 67.28 -15.93
N VAL A 180 55.16 67.55 -15.46
CA VAL A 180 56.02 68.60 -16.00
C VAL A 180 56.79 68.00 -17.19
N GLU A 181 56.32 68.27 -18.40
CA GLU A 181 57.11 68.05 -19.61
C GLU A 181 58.33 68.99 -19.57
N SER A 182 59.52 68.39 -19.66
CA SER A 182 60.81 69.08 -19.61
C SER A 182 61.12 69.85 -20.89
#